data_AF-A0A534H1R0-F1
#
_entry.id   AF-A0A534H1R0-F1
#
_cell.length_a   1.000
_cell.length_b   1.000
_cell.length_c   1.000
_cell.angle_alpha   90.00
_cell.angle_beta   90.00
_cell.angle_gamma   90.00
#
_symmetry.space_group_name_H-M   'P 1'
#
loop_
_entity.id
_entity.type
_entity.pdbx_description
1 polymer ?
#
loop_
_entity_poly.entity_id
_entity_poly.type
_entity_poly.pdbx_seq_one_letter_code
_entity_poly.pdbx_strand_id
1 'polypeptide(L)'
;MKPNSSSRRSKTNYRRLRNLGDTDVRVTAEHPEADLKHIAKGIVRRGLKVVGPKELVSLRIDADVLKWFKASGAGYQTRINAVLRAYKDAAAG
;
A
#
# COMPACT_ATOMS: atom_id res chain seq x y z
N MET A 1 18.39 16.82 20.48
CA MET A 1 17.32 17.76 20.06
C MET A 1 16.11 16.95 19.64
N LYS A 2 14.92 17.22 20.20
CA LYS A 2 13.67 16.53 19.81
C LYS A 2 13.23 17.05 18.43
N PRO A 3 12.92 16.21 17.42
CA PRO A 3 12.44 16.71 16.15
C PRO A 3 11.05 17.34 16.34
N ASN A 4 10.90 18.58 15.91
CA ASN A 4 9.62 19.29 15.94
C ASN A 4 8.61 18.53 15.08
N SER A 5 7.50 18.14 15.71
CA SER A 5 6.35 17.45 15.11
C SER A 5 5.99 18.08 13.76
N SER A 6 5.96 17.28 12.69
CA SER A 6 5.38 17.70 11.41
C SER A 6 3.95 18.17 11.65
N SER A 7 3.64 19.40 11.26
CA SER A 7 2.30 20.00 11.34
C SER A 7 1.24 19.07 10.73
N ARG A 8 0.10 18.88 11.40
CA ARG A 8 -1.09 18.19 10.85
C ARG A 8 -1.64 18.87 9.59
N ARG A 9 -1.38 20.16 9.41
CA ARG A 9 -1.71 20.89 8.19
C ARG A 9 -0.53 20.79 7.23
N SER A 10 -0.76 20.05 6.15
CA SER A 10 0.17 20.00 5.02
C SER A 10 0.31 21.40 4.41
N LYS A 11 1.56 21.84 4.24
CA LYS A 11 1.89 23.08 3.50
C LYS A 11 1.96 22.84 1.99
N THR A 12 1.69 21.62 1.54
CA THR A 12 1.82 21.22 0.15
C THR A 12 0.64 21.71 -0.67
N ASN A 13 0.91 22.40 -1.79
CA ASN A 13 -0.13 22.79 -2.74
C ASN A 13 -0.54 21.60 -3.62
N TYR A 14 -1.51 20.83 -3.14
CA TYR A 14 -2.02 19.63 -3.83
C TYR A 14 -2.73 19.91 -5.16
N ARG A 15 -3.20 21.14 -5.39
CA ARG A 15 -3.86 21.52 -6.64
C ARG A 15 -2.84 21.69 -7.75
N ARG A 16 -1.72 22.36 -7.44
CA ARG A 16 -0.57 22.49 -8.35
C ARG A 16 0.02 21.12 -8.70
N LEU A 17 0.28 20.28 -7.70
CA LEU A 17 0.89 18.96 -7.93
C LEU A 17 0.04 18.06 -8.82
N ARG A 18 -1.29 18.13 -8.70
CA ARG A 18 -2.20 17.34 -9.54
C ARG A 18 -2.22 17.75 -11.01
N ASN A 19 -1.83 18.99 -11.32
CA ASN A 19 -1.79 19.52 -12.67
C ASN A 19 -0.37 19.54 -13.26
N LEU A 20 0.63 19.10 -12.50
CA LEU A 20 2.02 19.06 -12.94
C LEU A 20 2.19 17.88 -13.88
N GLY A 21 2.67 18.12 -15.11
CA GLY A 21 3.01 17.05 -16.05
C GLY A 21 4.39 16.47 -15.76
N ASP A 22 4.67 15.27 -16.27
CA ASP A 22 5.96 14.60 -16.08
C ASP A 22 7.14 15.43 -16.61
N THR A 23 6.94 16.16 -17.71
CA THR A 23 7.95 17.05 -18.31
C THR A 23 8.30 18.26 -17.45
N ASP A 24 7.43 18.64 -16.50
CA ASP A 24 7.64 19.77 -15.60
C ASP A 24 8.43 19.36 -14.33
N VAL A 25 8.73 18.06 -14.16
CA VAL A 25 9.47 17.53 -13.02
C VAL A 25 10.96 17.84 -13.20
N ARG A 26 11.52 18.59 -12.24
CA ARG A 26 12.94 18.94 -12.25
C ARG A 26 13.79 17.78 -11.74
N VAL A 27 14.43 17.07 -12.66
CA VAL A 27 15.46 16.07 -12.35
C VAL A 27 16.78 16.79 -12.05
N THR A 28 17.39 16.47 -10.92
CA THR A 28 18.69 17.04 -10.50
C THR A 28 19.62 15.93 -10.04
N ALA A 29 20.91 16.19 -9.92
CA ALA A 29 21.86 15.17 -9.42
C ALA A 29 21.50 14.66 -8.00
N GLU A 30 20.89 15.51 -7.16
CA GLU A 30 20.39 15.13 -5.84
C GLU A 30 19.03 14.40 -5.88
N HIS A 31 18.27 14.59 -6.96
CA HIS A 31 16.95 13.98 -7.19
C HIS A 31 16.91 13.39 -8.59
N PRO A 32 17.70 12.32 -8.83
CA PRO A 32 17.71 11.65 -10.12
C PRO A 32 16.40 10.91 -10.34
N GLU A 33 16.12 10.54 -11.59
CA GLU A 33 15.02 9.63 -11.89
C GLU A 33 15.21 8.30 -11.17
N ALA A 34 14.08 7.66 -10.83
CA ALA A 34 14.10 6.42 -10.08
C ALA A 34 14.62 5.27 -10.94
N ASP A 35 15.80 4.74 -10.59
CA ASP A 35 16.33 3.51 -11.17
C ASP A 35 15.72 2.27 -10.49
N LEU A 36 15.28 1.30 -11.29
CA LEU A 36 14.79 -0.01 -10.86
C LEU A 36 15.76 -0.71 -9.90
N LYS A 37 17.08 -0.57 -10.10
CA LYS A 37 18.09 -1.15 -9.20
C LYS A 37 18.05 -0.52 -7.81
N HIS A 38 17.83 0.80 -7.73
CA HIS A 38 17.70 1.50 -6.45
C HIS A 38 16.44 1.06 -5.69
N ILE A 39 15.33 0.92 -6.41
CA ILE A 39 14.06 0.41 -5.85
C ILE A 39 14.23 -1.00 -5.32
N ALA A 40 14.79 -1.91 -6.13
CA ALA A 40 15.03 -3.30 -5.75
C ALA A 40 15.95 -3.39 -4.52
N LYS A 41 17.04 -2.62 -4.47
CA LYS A 41 17.93 -2.55 -3.30
C LYS A 41 17.20 -2.05 -2.05
N GLY A 42 16.28 -1.09 -2.21
CA GLY A 42 15.42 -0.62 -1.13
C GLY A 42 14.49 -1.70 -0.59
N ILE A 43 13.88 -2.50 -1.46
CA ILE A 43 13.01 -3.63 -1.10
C ILE A 43 13.79 -4.67 -0.29
N VAL A 44 14.97 -5.07 -0.78
CA VAL A 44 15.85 -6.04 -0.11
C VAL A 44 16.32 -5.51 1.24
N ARG A 45 16.82 -4.27 1.30
CA ARG A 45 17.35 -3.67 2.54
C ARG A 45 16.27 -3.50 3.62
N ARG A 46 15.02 -3.27 3.22
CA ARG A 46 13.88 -3.15 4.15
C ARG A 46 13.23 -4.49 4.50
N GLY A 47 13.69 -5.60 3.93
CA GLY A 47 13.10 -6.91 4.16
C GLY A 47 11.64 -7.00 3.72
N LEU A 48 11.25 -6.21 2.71
CA LEU A 48 9.88 -6.21 2.21
C LEU A 48 9.64 -7.56 1.52
N LYS A 49 8.75 -8.37 2.11
CA LYS A 49 8.33 -9.63 1.52
C LYS A 49 7.55 -9.34 0.24
N VAL A 50 8.09 -9.78 -0.89
CA VAL A 50 7.35 -9.78 -2.16
C VAL A 50 6.17 -10.73 -1.98
N VAL A 51 4.97 -10.17 -1.84
CA VAL A 51 3.75 -10.97 -1.76
C VAL A 51 3.43 -11.43 -3.17
N GLY A 52 3.28 -12.74 -3.37
CA GLY A 52 2.87 -13.31 -4.65
C GLY A 52 1.52 -12.73 -5.14
N PRO A 53 1.24 -12.83 -6.45
CA PRO A 53 -0.01 -12.33 -7.01
C PRO A 53 -1.22 -13.01 -6.35
N LYS A 54 -2.33 -12.27 -6.25
CA LYS A 54 -3.60 -12.83 -5.80
C LYS A 54 -4.32 -13.43 -6.99
N GLU A 55 -4.88 -14.62 -6.81
CA GLU A 55 -5.74 -15.25 -7.82
C GLU A 55 -7.18 -14.78 -7.64
N LEU A 56 -7.85 -14.47 -8.75
CA LEU A 56 -9.27 -14.15 -8.76
C LEU A 56 -10.06 -15.45 -8.79
N VAL A 57 -10.77 -15.75 -7.71
CA VAL A 57 -11.60 -16.95 -7.59
C VAL A 57 -13.05 -16.58 -7.31
N SER A 58 -13.99 -17.39 -7.79
CA SER A 58 -15.41 -17.29 -7.41
C SER A 58 -15.63 -18.12 -6.14
N LEU A 59 -15.85 -17.44 -5.01
CA LEU A 59 -16.08 -18.04 -3.70
C LEU A 59 -17.46 -17.64 -3.17
N ARG A 60 -18.21 -18.61 -2.65
CA ARG A 60 -19.47 -18.35 -1.94
C ARG A 60 -19.17 -18.04 -0.48
N ILE A 61 -19.77 -16.97 0.03
CA ILE A 61 -19.68 -16.51 1.42
C ILE A 61 -21.10 -16.26 1.90
N ASP A 62 -21.41 -16.65 3.13
CA ASP A 62 -22.71 -16.40 3.74
C ASP A 62 -23.05 -14.90 3.75
N ALA A 63 -24.34 -14.60 3.56
CA ALA A 63 -24.80 -13.24 3.31
C ALA A 63 -24.58 -12.31 4.52
N ASP A 64 -24.76 -12.84 5.73
CA ASP A 64 -24.54 -12.14 7.00
C ASP A 64 -23.05 -11.84 7.23
N VAL A 65 -22.18 -12.81 6.97
CA VAL A 65 -20.72 -12.65 7.04
C VAL A 65 -20.25 -11.59 6.04
N LEU A 66 -20.71 -11.67 4.79
CA LEU A 66 -20.36 -10.68 3.77
C LEU A 66 -20.87 -9.27 4.15
N LYS A 67 -22.09 -9.18 4.70
CA LYS A 67 -22.66 -7.91 5.17
C LYS A 67 -21.82 -7.31 6.30
N TRP A 68 -21.37 -8.11 7.26
CA TRP A 68 -20.49 -7.67 8.34
C TRP A 68 -19.17 -7.10 7.81
N PHE A 69 -18.51 -7.80 6.88
CA PHE A 69 -17.29 -7.31 6.26
C PHE A 69 -17.53 -6.02 5.46
N LYS A 70 -18.62 -5.91 4.70
CA LYS A 70 -18.94 -4.69 3.94
C LYS A 70 -19.21 -3.49 4.86
N ALA A 71 -19.85 -3.71 6.02
CA ALA A 71 -20.11 -2.66 7.00
C ALA A 71 -18.82 -2.01 7.55
N SER A 72 -17.70 -2.73 7.54
CA SER A 72 -16.39 -2.19 7.95
C SER A 72 -15.76 -1.21 6.94
N GLY A 73 -16.41 -0.97 5.79
CA GLY A 73 -16.02 0.03 4.79
C GLY A 73 -15.06 -0.48 3.71
N ALA A 74 -14.40 0.46 3.03
CA ALA A 74 -13.46 0.18 1.95
C ALA A 74 -12.38 -0.83 2.37
N GLY A 75 -12.02 -1.75 1.48
CA GLY A 75 -11.02 -2.79 1.76
C GLY A 75 -11.58 -4.03 2.47
N TYR A 76 -12.90 -4.22 2.50
CA TYR A 76 -13.53 -5.43 3.06
C TYR A 76 -12.98 -6.74 2.46
N GLN A 77 -12.73 -6.79 1.15
CA GLN A 77 -12.13 -7.97 0.49
C GLN A 77 -10.71 -8.25 1.00
N THR A 78 -9.91 -7.21 1.23
CA THR A 78 -8.56 -7.35 1.81
C THR A 78 -8.63 -7.93 3.22
N ARG A 79 -9.63 -7.53 4.02
CA ARG A 79 -9.87 -8.09 5.36
C ARG A 79 -10.32 -9.55 5.30
N ILE A 80 -11.21 -9.92 4.39
CA ILE A 80 -11.57 -11.33 4.15
C ILE A 80 -10.32 -12.16 3.87
N ASN A 81 -9.48 -11.72 2.94
CA ASN A 81 -8.24 -12.42 2.60
C ASN A 81 -7.25 -12.50 3.78
N ALA A 82 -7.20 -11.48 4.64
CA ALA A 82 -6.35 -11.49 5.84
C ALA A 82 -6.78 -12.55 6.84
N VAL A 83 -8.09 -12.72 7.07
CA VAL A 83 -8.65 -13.77 7.95
C VAL A 83 -8.34 -15.15 7.39
N LEU A 84 -8.56 -15.37 6.09
CA LEU A 84 -8.26 -16.64 5.44
C LEU A 84 -6.77 -17.00 5.55
N ARG A 85 -5.87 -16.02 5.40
CA ARG A 85 -4.44 -16.23 5.58
C ARG A 85 -4.08 -16.58 7.03
N ALA A 86 -4.63 -15.85 8.00
CA ALA A 86 -4.39 -16.13 9.41
C ALA A 86 -4.84 -17.54 9.80
N TYR A 87 -6.01 -17.97 9.31
CA TYR A 87 -6.49 -19.34 9.51
C TYR A 87 -5.55 -20.37 8.88
N LYS A 88 -5.15 -20.17 7.62
CA LYS A 88 -4.19 -21.04 6.92
C LYS A 88 -2.88 -21.18 7.69
N ASP A 89 -2.29 -20.07 8.13
CA ASP A 89 -1.00 -20.05 8.81
C ASP A 89 -1.10 -20.73 10.19
N ALA A 90 -2.21 -20.55 10.90
CA ALA A 90 -2.47 -21.22 12.17
C ALA A 90 -2.73 -22.73 12.03
N ALA A 91 -3.35 -23.17 10.92
CA ALA A 91 -3.58 -24.58 10.64
C ALA A 91 -2.34 -25.33 10.11
N ALA A 92 -1.34 -24.59 9.63
CA ALA A 92 -0.09 -25.14 9.09
C ALA A 92 1.07 -25.18 10.11
N GLY A 93 0.87 -24.60 11.30
CA GLY A 93 1.78 -24.68 12.45
C GLY A 93 1.30 -25.69 13.47
#